data_AF-A0A355GIL2-F1
#
_entry.id   AF-A0A355GIL2-F1
#
_cell.length_a   1.000
_cell.length_b   1.000
_cell.length_c   1.000
_cell.angle_alpha   90.00
_cell.angle_beta   90.00
_cell.angle_gamma   90.00
#
_symmetry.space_group_name_H-M   'P 1'
#
loop_
_entity.id
_entity.type
_entity.pdbx_description
1 polymer ?
#
loop_
_entity_poly.entity_id
_entity_poly.type
_entity_poly.pdbx_seq_one_letter_code
_entity_poly.pdbx_strand_id
1 'polypeptide(L)' 'SDLRLPASYVNFLVTNGCVLMPTFNDPNDAIALGILSELFPDRRVIGIHAVDLVWGLGTLHCLSHEITAAV' A
#
# COMPACT_ATOMS: atom_id res chain seq x y z
N SER A 1 -7.71 -22.91 -13.24
CA SER A 1 -6.98 -21.76 -13.81
C SER A 1 -6.22 -21.11 -12.68
N ASP A 2 -4.90 -21.32 -12.62
CA ASP A 2 -4.03 -20.74 -11.59
C ASP A 2 -3.82 -19.25 -11.86
N LEU A 3 -4.85 -18.46 -11.57
CA LEU A 3 -4.77 -17.00 -11.66
C LEU A 3 -3.95 -16.50 -10.46
N ARG A 4 -2.70 -16.12 -10.72
CA ARG A 4 -1.85 -15.47 -9.73
C ARG A 4 -2.16 -13.96 -9.70
N LEU A 5 -2.70 -13.48 -8.59
CA LEU A 5 -2.99 -12.06 -8.40
C LEU A 5 -1.71 -11.27 -8.05
N PRO A 6 -1.54 -10.04 -8.55
CA PRO A 6 -0.35 -9.23 -8.31
C PRO A 6 -0.39 -8.51 -6.95
N ALA A 7 -0.53 -9.27 -5.86
CA ALA A 7 -0.47 -8.73 -4.50
C ALA A 7 0.95 -8.22 -4.20
N SER A 8 1.06 -6.95 -3.82
CA SER A 8 2.36 -6.30 -3.63
C SER A 8 2.29 -5.19 -2.59
N TYR A 9 3.11 -5.32 -1.54
CA TYR A 9 3.24 -4.30 -0.49
C TYR A 9 3.83 -2.98 -1.00
N VAL A 10 4.63 -3.02 -2.08
CA VAL A 10 5.24 -1.81 -2.66
C VAL A 10 4.25 -0.94 -3.44
N ASN A 11 3.01 -1.41 -3.60
CA ASN A 11 1.92 -0.66 -4.21
C ASN A 11 1.24 0.28 -3.18
N PHE A 12 2.05 0.86 -2.28
CA PHE A 12 1.62 1.79 -1.25
C PHE A 12 1.43 3.20 -1.81
N LEU A 13 0.60 4.00 -1.16
CA LEU A 13 0.36 5.40 -1.52
C LEU A 13 0.98 6.32 -0.46
N VAL A 14 1.90 7.18 -0.88
CA VAL A 14 2.49 8.22 -0.03
C VAL A 14 1.63 9.48 -0.12
N THR A 15 1.21 10.00 1.03
CA THR A 15 0.48 11.26 1.17
C THR A 15 1.24 12.20 2.10
N ASN A 16 0.83 13.47 2.18
CA ASN A 16 1.52 14.51 2.96
C ASN A 16 1.75 14.17 4.44
N GLY A 17 0.92 13.33 5.06
CA GLY A 17 1.08 12.95 6.49
C GLY A 17 1.09 11.45 6.77
N CYS A 18 0.85 10.59 5.78
CA CYS A 18 0.78 9.15 6.00
C CYS A 18 1.18 8.34 4.75
N VAL A 19 1.50 7.08 4.96
CA VAL A 19 1.72 6.08 3.91
C VAL A 19 0.64 5.01 4.05
N LEU A 20 -0.14 4.80 2.99
CA LEU A 20 -1.18 3.78 2.96
C LEU A 20 -0.61 2.53 2.31
N MET A 21 -0.44 1.45 3.07
CA MET A 21 0.09 0.17 2.59
C MET A 21 -1.06 -0.82 2.36
N PRO A 22 -1.15 -1.50 1.20
CA PRO A 22 -2.14 -2.55 1.01
C PRO A 22 -1.79 -3.78 1.88
N THR A 23 -2.77 -4.37 2.54
CA THR A 23 -2.67 -5.62 3.31
C THR A 23 -3.53 -6.70 2.67
N PHE A 24 -3.09 -7.96 2.77
CA PHE A 24 -3.67 -9.07 2.00
C PHE A 24 -4.15 -10.23 2.88
N ASN A 25 -4.21 -10.05 4.20
CA ASN A 25 -4.39 -11.13 5.17
C ASN A 25 -3.27 -12.18 5.02
N ASP A 26 -2.07 -11.69 4.74
CA ASP A 26 -0.85 -12.46 4.55
C ASP A 26 -0.04 -12.40 5.85
N PRO A 27 0.62 -13.50 6.28
CA PRO A 27 1.41 -13.51 7.51
C PRO A 27 2.52 -12.44 7.57
N ASN A 28 2.95 -11.91 6.42
CA ASN A 28 3.97 -10.87 6.35
C ASN A 28 3.41 -9.45 6.38
N ASP A 29 2.08 -9.24 6.47
CA ASP A 29 1.46 -7.91 6.56
C ASP A 29 2.10 -7.08 7.70
N ALA A 30 2.28 -7.71 8.87
CA ALA A 30 2.89 -7.06 10.03
C ALA A 30 4.37 -6.73 9.84
N ILE A 31 5.12 -7.59 9.14
CA ILE A 31 6.54 -7.37 8.83
C ILE A 31 6.68 -6.20 7.87
N ALA A 32 5.86 -6.17 6.81
CA ALA A 32 5.86 -5.10 5.82
C ALA A 32 5.49 -3.74 6.43
N LEU A 33 4.49 -3.70 7.32
CA LEU A 33 4.13 -2.50 8.08
C LEU A 33 5.30 -2.00 8.94
N GLY A 34 6.02 -2.90 9.62
CA GLY A 34 7.19 -2.55 10.43
C GLY A 34 8.29 -1.92 9.59
N ILE A 35 8.68 -2.58 8.50
CA ILE A 35 9.72 -2.09 7.58
C ILE A 35 9.35 -0.72 7.00
N LEU A 36 8.12 -0.54 6.53
CA LEU A 36 7.69 0.76 5.99
C LEU A 36 7.66 1.83 7.08
N SER A 37 7.32 1.48 8.32
CA SER A 37 7.31 2.45 9.43
C SER A 37 8.71 2.93 9.76
N GLU A 38 9.72 2.06 9.69
CA GLU A 38 11.13 2.44 9.86
C GLU A 38 11.63 3.32 8.71
N LEU A 39 11.16 3.07 7.48
CA LEU A 39 11.55 3.86 6.29
C LEU A 39 10.88 5.24 6.23
N PHE A 40 9.73 5.42 6.87
CA PHE A 40 8.97 6.68 6.88
C PHE A 40 8.78 7.21 8.31
N PRO A 41 9.86 7.60 9.02
CA PRO A 41 9.79 7.96 10.45
C PRO A 41 8.87 9.16 10.73
N ASP A 42 8.73 10.07 9.77
CA ASP A 42 7.90 11.29 9.89
C ASP A 42 6.45 11.10 9.42
N ARG A 43 6.08 9.90 8.94
CA ARG A 43 4.74 9.62 8.41
C ARG A 43 4.14 8.41 9.11
N ARG A 44 2.84 8.49 9.40
CA ARG A 44 2.11 7.33 9.92
C ARG A 44 1.91 6.30 8.80
N VAL A 45 2.37 5.07 8.97
CA VAL A 45 2.06 3.96 8.06
C VAL A 45 0.74 3.32 8.48
N ILE A 46 -0.20 3.19 7.55
CA ILE A 46 -1.56 2.68 7.79
C ILE A 46 -1.83 1.54 6.81
N GLY A 47 -2.12 0.34 7.34
CA GLY A 47 -2.53 -0.81 6.53
C GLY A 47 -3.98 -0.69 6.07
N ILE A 48 -4.22 -0.96 4.78
CA ILE A 48 -5.54 -0.95 4.16
C ILE A 48 -5.81 -2.33 3.56
N HIS A 49 -6.91 -2.98 3.98
CA HIS A 49 -7.27 -4.30 3.47
C HIS A 49 -7.61 -4.23 1.98
N ALA A 50 -6.77 -4.84 1.14
CA ALA A 50 -6.78 -4.72 -0.32
C ALA A 50 -7.02 -6.05 -1.04
N VAL A 51 -7.54 -7.07 -0.34
CA VAL A 51 -7.85 -8.39 -0.91
C VAL A 51 -8.86 -8.30 -2.05
N ASP A 52 -9.88 -7.46 -1.94
CA ASP A 52 -10.86 -7.27 -3.01
C ASP A 52 -10.29 -6.42 -4.17
N LEU A 53 -9.40 -5.48 -3.85
CA LEU A 53 -8.76 -4.58 -4.82
C LEU A 53 -7.83 -5.34 -5.77
N VAL A 54 -7.04 -6.29 -5.25
CA VAL A 54 -6.04 -7.02 -6.06
C VAL A 54 -6.66 -7.90 -7.15
N TRP A 55 -7.94 -8.25 -7.04
CA TRP A 55 -8.71 -8.91 -8.12
C TRP A 55 -8.81 -8.04 -9.37
N GLY A 56 -8.73 -6.71 -9.23
CA GLY A 56 -8.64 -5.75 -10.33
C GLY A 56 -7.25 -5.66 -10.97
N LEU A 57 -6.31 -6.56 -10.61
CA LEU A 57 -4.92 -6.58 -11.08
C LEU A 57 -4.08 -5.34 -10.68
N GLY A 58 -4.49 -4.61 -9.64
CA GLY A 58 -3.78 -3.45 -9.10
C GLY A 58 -4.29 -3.10 -7.69
N THR A 59 -3.59 -2.23 -6.96
CA THR A 59 -4.05 -1.75 -5.64
C THR A 59 -3.88 -0.23 -5.52
N LEU A 60 -3.36 0.31 -4.41
CA LEU A 60 -3.53 1.72 -4.05
C LEU A 60 -2.79 2.69 -4.99
N HIS A 61 -1.50 2.46 -5.24
CA HIS A 61 -0.72 3.34 -6.11
C HIS A 61 -1.29 3.38 -7.54
N CYS A 62 -1.67 2.21 -8.08
CA CYS A 62 -2.22 2.10 -9.44
C CYS A 62 -3.54 2.85 -9.65
N LEU A 63 -4.31 3.09 -8.59
CA LEU A 63 -5.61 3.76 -8.63
C LEU A 63 -5.53 5.25 -8.28
N SER A 64 -4.34 5.75 -7.97
CA SER A 64 -4.11 7.10 -7.46
C SER A 64 -3.13 7.87 -8.32
N HIS A 65 -3.25 9.20 -8.30
CA HIS A 65 -2.27 10.11 -8.88
C HIS A 65 -2.10 11.28 -7.92
N GLU A 66 -0.87 11.58 -7.51
CA GLU A 66 -0.60 12.74 -6.67
C GLU A 66 -0.71 14.05 -7.46
N ILE A 67 -1.34 15.05 -6.86
CA ILE A 67 -1.32 16.42 -7.37
C ILE A 67 -0.65 17.28 -6.31
N THR A 68 0.54 17.79 -6.64
CA THR A 68 1.30 18.68 -5.76
C THR A 68 0.53 19.98 -5.56
N ALA A 69 0.53 20.50 -4.33
CA ALA A 69 -0.06 21.80 -4.06
C ALA A 69 0.67 22.88 -4.89
N ALA A 70 -0.10 23.75 -5.55
CA ALA A 70 0.46 24.92 -6.22
C ALA A 70 1.05 25.87 -5.17
N VAL A 71 2.30 26.30 -5.40
CA VAL A 71 2.99 27.32 -4.61
C VAL A 71 2.48 28.72 -4.91
#